data_AF-A0A5E4XYI5-F1
#
_entry.id   AF-A0A5E4XYI5-F1
#
_cell.length_a   1.000
_cell.length_b   1.000
_cell.length_c   1.000
_cell.angle_alpha   90.00
_cell.angle_beta   90.00
_cell.angle_gamma   90.00
#
_symmetry.space_group_name_H-M   'P 1'
#
loop_
_entity.id
_entity.type
_entity.pdbx_description
1 polymer ?
#
loop_
_entity_poly.entity_id
_entity_poly.type
_entity_poly.pdbx_seq_one_letter_code
_entity_poly.pdbx_strand_id
1 'polypeptide(L)' 'MRDLEALERWKSRLTAHDVPFALERHGEAEHLYLLDPNEIMLELCVQTPESAAGQLHGAHDILQRWVDGVR' A
#
# COMPACT_ATOMS: atom_id res chain seq x y z
N MET A 1 6.42 2.54 2.28
CA MET A 1 7.04 2.97 1.00
C MET A 1 8.22 3.87 1.28
N ARG A 2 9.23 3.94 0.42
CA ARG A 2 10.45 4.76 0.70
C ARG A 2 10.22 6.26 0.51
N ASP A 3 9.33 6.63 -0.41
CA ASP A 3 9.01 8.01 -0.76
C ASP A 3 7.59 8.11 -1.37
N LEU A 4 7.15 9.34 -1.60
CA LEU A 4 5.85 9.66 -2.19
C LEU A 4 5.74 9.16 -3.63
N GLU A 5 6.83 9.22 -4.41
CA GLU A 5 6.83 8.73 -5.80
C GLU A 5 6.50 7.23 -5.86
N ALA A 6 7.03 6.45 -4.92
CA ALA A 6 6.72 5.04 -4.80
C ALA A 6 5.26 4.79 -4.41
N LEU A 7 4.67 5.65 -3.57
CA LEU A 7 3.24 5.57 -3.23
C LEU A 7 2.35 5.90 -4.45
N GLU A 8 2.71 6.91 -5.25
CA GLU A 8 2.01 7.27 -6.48
C GLU A 8 2.08 6.17 -7.54
N ARG A 9 3.22 5.49 -7.68
CA ARG A 9 3.34 4.31 -8.54
C ARG A 9 2.39 3.19 -8.10
N TRP A 10 2.21 3.00 -6.79
CA TRP A 10 1.25 2.04 -6.27
C TRP A 10 -0.20 2.44 -6.54
N LYS A 11 -0.60 3.70 -6.35
CA LYS A 11 -1.95 4.17 -6.72
C LYS A 11 -2.25 3.89 -8.20
N SER A 12 -1.30 4.23 -9.07
CA SER A 12 -1.41 3.99 -10.52
C SER A 12 -1.57 2.51 -10.84
N ARG A 13 -0.80 1.65 -10.16
CA ARG A 13 -0.88 0.19 -10.33
C ARG A 13 -2.21 -0.38 -9.83
N LEU A 14 -2.64 -0.02 -8.62
CA LEU A 14 -3.93 -0.47 -8.08
C LEU A 14 -5.09 -0.07 -8.99
N THR A 15 -5.05 1.16 -9.52
CA THR A 15 -6.03 1.65 -10.50
C THR A 15 -6.00 0.83 -11.80
N ALA A 16 -4.82 0.51 -12.33
CA ALA A 16 -4.68 -0.27 -13.56
C ALA A 16 -5.17 -1.72 -13.44
N HIS A 17 -5.23 -2.26 -12.23
CA HIS A 17 -5.70 -3.61 -11.94
C HIS A 17 -7.12 -3.63 -11.32
N ASP A 18 -7.84 -2.51 -11.36
CA ASP A 18 -9.18 -2.36 -10.77
C ASP A 18 -9.26 -2.79 -9.30
N VAL A 19 -8.17 -2.62 -8.54
CA VAL A 19 -8.11 -2.94 -7.11
C VAL A 19 -8.66 -1.76 -6.32
N PRO A 20 -9.78 -1.93 -5.57
CA PRO A 20 -10.33 -0.84 -4.76
C PRO A 20 -9.40 -0.48 -3.60
N PHE A 21 -9.24 0.82 -3.36
CA PHE A 21 -8.52 1.33 -2.19
C PHE A 21 -9.17 2.62 -1.69
N ALA A 22 -9.04 2.88 -0.38
CA ALA A 22 -9.34 4.17 0.23
C ALA A 22 -8.05 4.97 0.39
N LEU A 23 -8.13 6.29 0.22
CA LEU A 23 -7.04 7.23 0.49
C LEU A 23 -7.44 8.09 1.69
N GLU A 24 -6.61 8.08 2.73
CA GLU A 24 -6.71 8.99 3.87
C GLU A 24 -5.47 9.87 3.98
N ARG A 25 -5.64 11.08 4.54
CA ARG A 25 -4.56 12.02 4.82
C ARG A 25 -4.50 12.27 6.33
N HIS A 26 -3.38 11.94 6.95
CA HIS A 26 -3.11 12.22 8.35
C HIS A 26 -2.01 13.30 8.43
N GLY A 27 -2.42 14.57 8.49
CA GLY A 27 -1.51 15.69 8.30
C GLY A 27 -0.96 15.72 6.87
N GLU A 28 0.37 15.72 6.74
CA GLU A 28 1.06 15.66 5.45
C GLU A 28 1.26 14.23 4.92
N ALA A 29 0.93 13.21 5.72
CA ALA A 29 1.10 11.81 5.35
C ALA A 29 -0.12 11.27 4.61
N GLU A 30 0.12 10.57 3.51
CA GLU A 30 -0.90 9.85 2.75
C GLU A 30 -0.87 8.36 3.07
N HIS A 31 -2.05 7.80 3.28
CA HIS A 31 -2.28 6.41 3.67
C HIS A 31 -3.28 5.79 2.69
N LEU A 32 -2.90 4.68 2.06
CA LEU A 32 -3.78 3.88 1.22
C LEU A 32 -4.20 2.64 1.99
N TYR A 33 -5.50 2.39 2.06
CA TYR A 33 -6.06 1.18 2.65
C TYR A 33 -6.74 0.35 1.58
N LEU A 34 -6.47 -0.95 1.57
CA LEU A 34 -7.05 -1.89 0.61
C LEU A 34 -7.24 -3.26 1.26
N LEU A 35 -8.16 -4.05 0.71
CA LEU A 35 -8.35 -5.43 1.11
C LEU A 35 -7.66 -6.36 0.11
N ASP A 36 -6.92 -7.34 0.61
CA ASP A 36 -6.52 -8.48 -0.20
C ASP A 36 -7.73 -9.41 -0.48
N PRO A 37 -7.59 -10.47 -1.30
CA PRO A 37 -8.68 -11.39 -1.61
C PRO A 37 -9.18 -12.21 -0.43
N ASN A 38 -8.41 -12.25 0.67
CA ASN A 38 -8.78 -12.92 1.92
C ASN A 38 -9.38 -11.94 2.93
N GLU A 39 -9.74 -10.74 2.49
CA GLU A 39 -10.33 -9.66 3.30
C GLU A 39 -9.37 -9.14 4.40
N ILE A 40 -8.05 -9.31 4.20
CA ILE A 40 -7.04 -8.74 5.08
C ILE A 40 -6.82 -7.28 4.67
N MET A 41 -6.99 -6.37 5.62
CA MET A 41 -6.71 -4.95 5.41
C MET A 41 -5.20 -4.68 5.41
N LEU A 42 -4.73 -4.11 4.31
CA LEU A 42 -3.36 -3.67 4.09
C LEU A 42 -3.32 -2.15 4.07
N GLU A 43 -2.22 -1.60 4.60
CA GLU A 43 -1.93 -0.17 4.57
C GLU A 43 -0.65 0.09 3.78
N LEU A 44 -0.69 1.04 2.85
CA LEU A 44 0.47 1.61 2.20
C LEU A 44 0.62 3.08 2.57
N CYS A 45 1.71 3.42 3.24
CA CYS A 45 2.08 4.79 3.56
C CYS A 45 3.57 5.03 3.26
N VAL A 46 3.99 6.30 3.17
CA VAL A 46 5.41 6.64 3.16
C VAL A 46 5.98 6.34 4.54
N GLN A 47 7.10 5.63 4.57
CA GLN A 47 7.71 5.17 5.81
C GLN A 47 8.28 6.38 6.56
N THR A 48 7.70 6.67 7.72
CA THR A 48 8.30 7.54 8.74
C THR A 48 9.07 6.70 9.76
N PRO A 49 9.99 7.29 10.54
CA PRO A 49 10.66 6.60 11.65
C PRO A 49 9.67 5.92 12.62
N GLU A 50 8.52 6.53 12.87
CA GLU A 50 7.45 6.01 13.72
C GLU A 50 6.79 4.77 13.10
N SER A 51 6.48 4.81 11.81
CA SER A 51 5.90 3.65 11.10
C SER A 51 6.87 2.47 10.95
N ALA A 52 8.18 2.74 10.96
CA ALA A 52 9.22 1.72 10.86
C ALA A 52 9.36 0.89 12.14
N ALA A 53 9.00 1.45 13.31
CA ALA A 53 9.21 0.83 14.61
C ALA A 53 8.38 -0.46 14.86
N GLY A 54 7.42 -0.77 13.99
CA GLY A 54 6.55 -1.96 14.10
C GLY A 54 6.44 -2.80 12.83
N GLN A 55 7.22 -2.53 11.78
CA GLN A 55 7.09 -3.28 10.52
C GLN A 55 7.71 -4.67 10.61
N LEU A 56 6.86 -5.70 10.56
CA LEU A 56 7.26 -7.06 10.22
C LEU A 56 7.57 -7.10 8.71
N HIS A 57 8.83 -7.35 8.36
CA HIS A 57 9.32 -7.43 6.99
C HIS A 57 8.44 -8.38 6.14
N GLY A 58 7.99 -7.94 4.96
CA GLY A 58 7.40 -8.83 3.94
C GLY A 58 6.03 -8.42 3.37
N ALA A 59 5.31 -7.46 3.97
CA ALA A 59 3.99 -7.04 3.48
C ALA A 59 4.02 -6.50 2.03
N HIS A 60 5.11 -5.82 1.65
CA HIS A 60 5.31 -5.29 0.30
C HIS A 60 5.43 -6.40 -0.75
N ASP A 61 6.15 -7.48 -0.45
CA ASP A 61 6.36 -8.59 -1.40
C ASP A 61 5.07 -9.41 -1.58
N ILE A 62 4.30 -9.58 -0.50
CA ILE A 62 2.98 -10.23 -0.55
C ILE A 62 2.03 -9.42 -1.43
N LEU A 63 1.96 -8.11 -1.19
CA LEU A 63 1.11 -7.22 -1.99
C LEU A 63 1.53 -7.22 -3.46
N GLN A 64 2.83 -7.13 -3.74
CA GLN A 64 3.34 -7.13 -5.11
C GLN A 64 2.98 -8.41 -5.86
N ARG A 65 3.20 -9.58 -5.26
CA ARG A 65 2.84 -10.86 -5.87
C ARG A 65 1.34 -10.99 -6.12
N TRP A 66 0.51 -10.50 -5.20
CA TRP A 66 -0.92 -10.54 -5.38
C TRP A 66 -1.38 -9.63 -6.54
N VAL A 67 -1.00 -8.35 -6.53
CA VAL A 67 -1.43 -7.41 -7.58
C VAL A 67 -0.94 -7.86 -8.96
N ASP A 68 0.25 -8.43 -9.06
CA ASP A 68 0.77 -9.03 -10.31
C ASP A 68 -0.01 -10.28 -10.77
N GLY A 69 -0.66 -10.99 -9.85
CA GLY A 69 -1.43 -12.20 -10.12
C GLY A 69 -2.89 -11.96 -10.51
N VAL A 70 -3.42 -10.75 -10.30
CA VAL A 70 -4.78 -10.36 -10.73
C VAL A 70 -4.74 -10.13 -12.25
N ARG A 71 -5.22 -11.11 -13.02
CA ARG A 71 -5.29 -11.09 -14.48
C ARG A 71 -6.61 -11.65 -14.98
#